data_AF-A0A937XKV7-F1
#
_entry.id   AF-A0A937XKV7-F1
#
_cell.length_a   1.000
_cell.length_b   1.000
_cell.length_c   1.000
_cell.angle_alpha   90.00
_cell.angle_beta   90.00
_cell.angle_gamma   90.00
#
_symmetry.space_group_name_H-M   'P 1'
#
loop_
_entity.id
_entity.type
_entity.pdbx_description
1 polymer ?
#
loop_
_entity_poly.entity_id
_entity_poly.type
_entity_poly.pdbx_seq_one_letter_code
_entity_poly.pdbx_strand_id
1 'polypeptide(L)' 'MASTLALQVHSARLWDSLMDLAQIGATPKGGVRRLALTALDRQARDLVCSWFRGAGLS' A
#
# COMPACT_ATOMS: atom_id res chain seq x y z
N MET A 1 -12.27 -29.63 -19.16
CA MET A 1 -11.38 -29.61 -17.98
C MET A 1 -11.05 -28.16 -17.69
N ALA A 2 -11.57 -27.60 -16.60
CA ALA A 2 -11.21 -26.25 -16.20
C ALA A 2 -9.75 -26.27 -15.74
N SER A 3 -8.89 -25.48 -16.40
CA SER A 3 -7.55 -25.22 -15.89
C SER A 3 -7.71 -24.57 -14.53
N THR A 4 -7.30 -25.26 -13.46
CA THR A 4 -7.17 -24.66 -12.14
C THR A 4 -5.98 -23.71 -12.21
N LEU A 5 -6.19 -22.50 -12.75
CA LEU A 5 -5.25 -21.41 -12.56
C LEU A 5 -5.11 -21.27 -11.04
N ALA A 6 -3.96 -21.69 -10.52
CA ALA A 6 -3.66 -21.55 -9.10
C ALA A 6 -3.93 -20.09 -8.72
N LEU A 7 -4.65 -19.86 -7.61
CA LEU A 7 -4.89 -18.51 -7.13
C LEU A 7 -3.54 -17.80 -6.96
N GLN A 8 -3.34 -16.67 -7.66
CA GLN A 8 -2.10 -15.90 -7.61
C GLN A 8 -2.40 -14.47 -7.14
N VAL A 9 -1.40 -13.85 -6.51
CA VAL A 9 -1.41 -12.41 -6.26
C VAL A 9 -1.19 -11.63 -7.56
N HIS A 10 -1.83 -10.47 -7.69
CA HIS A 10 -1.56 -9.54 -8.79
C HIS A 10 -0.33 -8.68 -8.44
N SER A 11 0.87 -9.17 -8.77
CA SER A 11 2.16 -8.59 -8.35
C SER A 11 2.35 -7.12 -8.76
N ALA A 12 1.92 -6.73 -9.96
CA ALA A 12 2.04 -5.34 -10.41
C ALA A 12 1.24 -4.39 -9.51
N ARG A 13 -0.02 -4.73 -9.21
CA ARG A 13 -0.87 -3.93 -8.30
C ARG A 13 -0.27 -3.83 -6.90
N LEU A 14 0.31 -4.92 -6.39
CA LEU A 14 1.00 -4.89 -5.10
C LEU A 14 2.20 -3.95 -5.15
N TRP A 15 3.01 -4.02 -6.21
CA TRP A 15 4.15 -3.14 -6.38
C TRP A 15 3.75 -1.67 -6.47
N ASP A 16 2.70 -1.35 -7.22
CA ASP A 16 2.15 0.00 -7.32
C ASP A 16 1.71 0.51 -5.94
N SER A 17 0.98 -0.31 -5.15
CA SER A 17 0.59 0.07 -3.77
C SER A 17 1.80 0.32 -2.86
N LEU A 18 2.89 -0.45 -3.00
CA LEU A 18 4.13 -0.22 -2.26
C LEU A 18 4.77 1.11 -2.64
N MET A 19 4.82 1.43 -3.94
CA MET A 19 5.42 2.66 -4.45
C MET A 19 4.59 3.89 -4.08
N ASP A 20 3.26 3.79 -4.12
CA ASP A 20 2.34 4.84 -3.71
C ASP A 20 2.49 5.16 -2.22
N LEU A 21 2.53 4.13 -1.36
CA LEU A 21 2.72 4.31 0.08
C LEU A 21 4.12 4.86 0.43
N ALA A 22 5.13 4.52 -0.38
CA ALA A 22 6.50 4.99 -0.19
C ALA A 22 6.65 6.50 -0.42
N GLN A 23 5.78 7.13 -1.20
CA GLN A 23 5.80 8.59 -1.40
C GLN A 23 5.54 9.35 -0.08
N ILE A 24 4.76 8.77 0.83
CA ILE A 24 4.41 9.42 2.09
C ILE A 24 5.57 9.30 3.09
N GLY A 25 6.37 10.35 3.18
CA GLY A 25 7.58 10.40 3.99
C GLY A 25 8.84 9.96 3.24
N ALA A 26 8.82 9.99 1.91
CA ALA A 26 10.01 9.76 1.09
C ALA A 26 11.17 10.70 1.50
N THR A 27 12.38 10.16 1.46
CA THR A 27 13.62 10.88 1.81
C THR A 27 14.50 11.03 0.56
N PRO A 28 15.42 12.02 0.52
CA PRO A 28 16.31 12.20 -0.62
C PRO A 28 17.21 11.00 -0.96
N LYS A 29 17.43 10.09 0.00
CA LYS A 29 18.23 8.86 -0.20
C LYS A 29 17.39 7.66 -0.66
N GLY A 30 16.11 7.85 -0.97
CA GLY A 30 15.20 6.79 -1.42
C GLY A 30 14.58 5.94 -0.31
N GLY A 31 14.84 6.25 0.97
CA GLY A 31 14.15 5.63 2.11
C GLY A 31 12.88 6.36 2.51
N VAL A 32 12.20 5.87 3.56
CA VAL A 32 11.00 6.49 4.14
C VAL A 32 11.28 6.87 5.60
N ARG A 33 11.01 8.13 5.97
CA ARG A 33 10.99 8.60 7.36
C ARG A 33 9.57 8.99 7.76
N ARG A 34 8.79 7.98 8.13
CA ARG A 34 7.42 8.13 8.61
C ARG A 34 7.34 7.64 10.06
N LEU A 35 7.68 8.54 10.99
CA LEU A 35 7.69 8.23 12.42
C LEU A 35 6.27 8.07 12.96
N ALA A 36 6.06 7.14 13.88
CA ALA A 36 4.76 6.86 14.47
C ALA A 36 4.11 8.13 15.06
N LEU A 37 2.79 8.24 14.91
CA LEU A 37 1.96 9.34 15.44
C LEU A 37 2.28 10.74 14.87
N THR A 38 3.09 10.82 13.81
CA THR A 38 3.27 12.06 13.03
C THR A 38 2.14 12.23 12.02
N ALA A 39 2.02 13.44 11.45
CA ALA A 39 1.07 13.71 10.37
C ALA A 39 1.29 12.80 9.15
N LEU A 40 2.56 12.48 8.82
CA LEU A 40 2.90 11.55 7.74
C LEU A 40 2.42 10.12 8.05
N ASP A 41 2.53 9.67 9.31
CA ASP A 41 2.02 8.36 9.73
C ASP A 41 0.49 8.31 9.61
N ARG A 42 -0.21 9.35 10.07
CA ARG A 42 -1.66 9.47 9.86
C ARG A 42 -2.03 9.39 8.38
N GLN A 43 -1.37 10.16 7.52
CA GLN A 43 -1.67 10.17 6.08
C GLN A 43 -1.50 8.80 5.44
N ALA A 44 -0.44 8.07 5.78
CA ALA A 44 -0.21 6.72 5.27
C ALA A 44 -1.26 5.72 5.76
N ARG A 45 -1.67 5.82 7.03
CA ARG A 45 -2.76 4.98 7.58
C ARG A 45 -4.08 5.27 6.89
N ASP A 46 -4.41 6.54 6.70
CA ASP A 46 -5.62 6.98 6.02
C ASP A 46 -5.65 6.44 4.57
N LEU A 47 -4.52 6.50 3.85
CA LEU A 47 -4.38 5.92 2.50
C LEU A 47 -4.65 4.41 2.48
N VAL A 48 -3.97 3.64 3.33
CA VAL A 48 -4.13 2.18 3.38
C VAL A 48 -5.56 1.78 3.78
N CYS A 49 -6.12 2.46 4.78
CA CYS A 49 -7.51 2.27 5.18
C CYS A 49 -8.48 2.58 4.04
N SER A 50 -8.21 3.59 3.20
CA SER A 50 -9.04 3.89 2.04
C SER A 50 -9.04 2.76 1.01
N TRP A 51 -7.89 2.10 0.78
CA TRP A 51 -7.80 0.93 -0.09
C TRP A 51 -8.59 -0.25 0.46
N PHE A 52 -8.51 -0.49 1.77
CA PHE A 52 -9.28 -1.56 2.42
C PHE A 52 -10.78 -1.32 2.34
N ARG A 53 -11.25 -0.10 2.61
CA ARG A 53 -12.66 0.27 2.43
C ARG A 53 -13.10 0.12 0.97
N GLY A 54 -12.27 0.55 0.02
CA GLY A 54 -12.52 0.36 -1.42
C GLY A 54 -12.58 -1.11 -1.84
N ALA A 55 -11.96 -2.01 -1.07
CA ALA A 55 -12.01 -3.46 -1.25
C ALA A 55 -13.15 -4.13 -0.43
N GLY A 56 -13.99 -3.37 0.27
CA GLY A 56 -15.13 -3.90 1.03
C GLY A 56 -14.83 -4.35 2.46
N LEU A 57 -13.68 -3.96 3.03
CA LEU A 57 -13.31 -4.22 4.42
C LEU A 57 -13.84 -3.11 5.34
N SER A 58 -14.28 -3.47 6.56
CA SER A 58 -14.81 -2.55 7.59
C SER A 58 -13.95 -2.51 8.84
#